data_AF-A0AAP4C9M4-F1
#
_entry.id   AF-A0AAP4C9M4-F1
#
_cell.length_a   1.000
_cell.length_b   1.000
_cell.length_c   1.000
_cell.angle_alpha   90.00
_cell.angle_beta   90.00
_cell.angle_gamma   90.00
#
_symmetry.space_group_name_H-M   'P 1'
#
loop_
_entity.id
_entity.type
_entity.pdbx_description
1 polymer ?
#
loop_
_entity_poly.entity_id
_entity_poly.type
_entity_poly.pdbx_seq_one_letter_code
_entity_poly.pdbx_strand_id
1 'polypeptide(L)'
;HYYDNLQKVSHFEDVDDIIFKVTANFTEETVRQAEEWVNQVIPYATAVTTGFKSIDIILSSVNKRNGLEHLCEQYGIRAEEVLSFG
;
A
#
# COMPACT_ATOMS: atom_id res chain seq x y z
N HIS A 1 10.09 16.26 8.49
CA HIS A 1 9.91 15.82 9.89
C HIS A 1 8.48 15.31 10.08
N TYR A 2 8.14 14.14 9.54
CA TYR A 2 6.76 13.63 9.63
C TYR A 2 6.72 12.10 9.58
N TYR A 3 7.38 11.46 10.55
CA TYR A 3 7.16 10.06 10.90
C TYR A 3 7.27 10.01 12.42
N ASP A 4 6.13 10.08 13.11
CA ASP A 4 6.08 10.17 14.58
C ASP A 4 6.67 8.93 15.26
N ASN A 5 6.71 7.79 14.56
CA ASN A 5 7.31 6.55 15.03
C ASN A 5 8.15 5.91 13.90
N LEU A 6 9.38 6.40 13.71
CA LEU A 6 10.36 5.78 12.80
C LEU A 6 11.37 4.96 13.61
N GLN A 7 11.38 3.65 13.39
CA GLN A 7 12.30 2.73 14.05
C GLN A 7 13.27 2.16 13.02
N LYS A 8 14.56 2.24 13.32
CA LYS A 8 15.59 1.57 12.52
C LYS A 8 15.88 0.21 13.16
N VAL A 9 15.68 -0.85 12.39
CA VAL A 9 15.98 -2.23 12.81
C VAL A 9 17.24 -2.74 12.11
N SER A 10 17.87 -3.75 12.70
CA SER A 10 19.01 -4.44 12.10
C SER A 10 18.57 -5.47 11.07
N HIS A 11 17.47 -6.17 11.36
CA HIS A 11 16.86 -7.18 10.49
C HIS A 11 15.35 -6.95 10.39
N PHE A 12 14.73 -7.34 9.26
CA PHE A 12 13.28 -7.18 9.10
C PHE A 12 12.50 -8.14 10.01
N GLU A 13 13.11 -9.26 10.36
CA GLU A 13 12.62 -10.26 11.30
C GLU A 13 12.53 -9.75 12.74
N ASP A 14 13.22 -8.65 13.06
CA ASP A 14 13.15 -8.00 14.37
C ASP A 14 11.86 -7.17 14.55
N VAL A 15 11.07 -7.00 13.49
CA VAL A 15 9.82 -6.23 13.53
C VAL A 15 8.68 -7.11 14.06
N ASP A 16 8.30 -6.88 15.32
CA ASP A 16 7.14 -7.53 15.97
C ASP A 16 5.86 -6.69 15.75
N ASP A 17 5.34 -6.71 14.51
CA ASP A 17 4.10 -6.03 14.12
C ASP A 17 3.42 -6.71 12.91
N ILE A 18 2.16 -6.38 12.67
CA ILE A 18 1.46 -6.75 11.45
C ILE A 18 1.84 -5.78 10.34
N ILE A 19 2.52 -6.29 9.31
CA ILE A 19 2.98 -5.48 8.18
C ILE A 19 1.89 -5.36 7.12
N PHE A 20 1.28 -4.17 7.02
CA PHE A 20 0.23 -3.89 6.03
C PHE A 20 0.77 -3.41 4.68
N LYS A 21 1.96 -2.79 4.67
CA LYS A 21 2.55 -2.18 3.47
C LYS A 21 4.07 -2.18 3.56
N VAL A 22 4.72 -2.39 2.43
CA VAL A 22 6.15 -2.11 2.25
C VAL A 22 6.31 -1.05 1.15
N THR A 23 7.10 -0.01 1.40
CA THR A 23 7.46 0.98 0.38
C THR A 23 8.93 0.79 0.01
N ALA A 24 9.21 0.62 -1.27
CA ALA A 24 10.57 0.46 -1.78
C ALA A 24 10.90 1.58 -2.78
N ASN A 25 12.08 2.18 -2.63
CA ASN A 25 12.56 3.24 -3.51
C ASN A 25 13.43 2.63 -4.63
N PHE A 26 13.28 3.17 -5.83
CA PHE A 26 13.96 2.77 -7.05
C PHE A 26 14.46 4.00 -7.81
N THR A 27 15.26 3.78 -8.86
CA THR A 27 15.53 4.83 -9.84
C THR A 27 14.34 4.97 -10.80
N GLU A 28 14.23 6.11 -11.50
CA GLU A 28 13.22 6.30 -12.55
C GLU A 28 13.29 5.20 -13.63
N GLU A 29 14.50 4.71 -13.92
CA GLU A 29 14.73 3.67 -14.92
C GLU A 29 14.25 2.28 -14.46
N THR A 30 14.27 2.00 -13.16
CA THR A 30 14.04 0.66 -12.61
C THR A 30 12.69 0.48 -11.94
N VAL A 31 12.01 1.58 -11.57
CA VAL A 31 10.74 1.53 -10.82
C VAL A 31 9.66 0.71 -11.53
N ARG A 32 9.54 0.85 -12.85
CA ARG A 32 8.54 0.11 -13.64
C ARG A 32 8.85 -1.38 -13.71
N GLN A 33 10.11 -1.73 -13.95
CA GLN A 33 10.54 -3.13 -13.98
C GLN A 33 10.34 -3.79 -12.61
N ALA A 34 10.62 -3.08 -11.52
CA ALA A 34 10.39 -3.56 -10.18
C ALA A 34 8.91 -3.79 -9.88
N GLU A 35 8.03 -2.85 -10.28
CA GLU A 35 6.58 -3.02 -10.16
C GLU A 35 6.09 -4.28 -10.88
N GLU A 36 6.49 -4.43 -12.15
CA GLU A 36 6.10 -5.58 -12.99
C GLU A 36 6.61 -6.89 -12.39
N TRP A 37 7.85 -6.92 -11.89
CA TRP A 37 8.43 -8.10 -11.26
C TRP A 37 7.68 -8.50 -9.98
N VAL A 38 7.38 -7.55 -9.08
CA VAL A 38 6.64 -7.83 -7.85
C VAL A 38 5.26 -8.39 -8.17
N ASN A 39 4.54 -7.77 -9.10
CA ASN A 39 3.20 -8.20 -9.52
C ASN A 39 3.19 -9.58 -10.19
N GLN A 40 4.30 -10.02 -10.77
CA GLN A 40 4.44 -11.37 -11.33
C GLN A 40 4.80 -12.42 -10.27
N VAL A 41 5.66 -12.09 -9.30
CA VAL A 41 6.27 -13.06 -8.39
C VAL A 41 5.49 -13.24 -7.09
N ILE A 42 4.77 -12.20 -6.62
CA ILE A 42 4.10 -12.21 -5.32
C ILE A 42 2.58 -12.20 -5.50
N PRO A 43 1.91 -13.36 -5.58
CA PRO A 43 0.51 -13.46 -6.01
C PRO A 43 -0.50 -12.84 -5.03
N TYR A 44 -0.15 -12.70 -3.76
CA TYR A 44 -1.02 -12.11 -2.73
C TYR A 44 -0.83 -10.61 -2.55
N ALA A 45 0.14 -10.01 -3.25
CA ALA A 45 0.46 -8.60 -3.16
C ALA A 45 0.30 -7.92 -4.52
N THR A 46 0.08 -6.61 -4.48
CA THR A 46 0.10 -5.73 -5.64
C THR A 46 1.10 -4.61 -5.36
N ALA A 47 2.02 -4.39 -6.28
CA ALA A 47 2.87 -3.21 -6.35
C ALA A 47 2.18 -2.12 -7.18
N VAL A 48 2.17 -0.91 -6.65
CA VAL A 48 1.69 0.28 -7.35
C VAL A 48 2.76 1.37 -7.27
N THR A 49 3.11 1.98 -8.42
CA THR A 49 4.00 3.15 -8.43
C THR A 49 3.37 4.31 -7.66
N THR A 50 4.09 4.80 -6.66
CA THR A 50 3.74 5.99 -5.88
C THR A 50 4.78 7.07 -6.13
N GLY A 51 4.38 8.19 -6.73
CA GLY A 51 5.33 9.23 -7.17
C GLY A 51 6.24 8.77 -8.31
N PHE A 52 7.42 9.40 -8.46
CA PHE A 52 8.33 9.14 -9.59
C PHE A 52 9.33 7.98 -9.36
N LYS A 53 9.56 7.57 -8.11
CA LYS A 53 10.74 6.76 -7.72
C LYS A 53 10.47 5.71 -6.64
N SER A 54 9.21 5.36 -6.41
CA SER A 54 8.88 4.34 -5.42
C SER A 54 7.69 3.51 -5.84
N ILE A 55 7.62 2.30 -5.30
CA ILE A 55 6.44 1.46 -5.35
C ILE A 55 5.96 1.20 -3.92
N ASP A 56 4.66 1.18 -3.75
CA ASP A 56 4.00 0.64 -2.56
C ASP A 56 3.56 -0.79 -2.87
N ILE A 57 3.94 -1.72 -2.00
CA ILE A 57 3.56 -3.13 -2.06
C ILE A 57 2.52 -3.36 -0.97
N ILE A 58 1.29 -3.67 -1.38
CA ILE A 58 0.12 -3.85 -0.51
C ILE A 58 -0.56 -5.18 -0.81
N LEU A 59 -1.40 -5.67 0.11
CA LEU A 59 -2.23 -6.85 -0.14
C LEU A 59 -3.20 -6.60 -1.30
N SER A 60 -3.31 -7.54 -2.24
CA SER A 60 -4.18 -7.40 -3.42
C SER A 60 -5.67 -7.29 -3.08
N SER A 61 -6.06 -7.82 -1.92
CA SER A 61 -7.43 -7.71 -1.39
C SER A 61 -7.74 -6.35 -0.75
N VAL A 62 -6.74 -5.49 -0.53
CA VAL A 62 -6.88 -4.21 0.15
C VAL A 62 -6.80 -3.08 -0.87
N ASN A 63 -7.92 -2.39 -1.08
CA ASN A 63 -7.97 -1.20 -1.91
C ASN A 63 -8.91 -0.15 -1.30
N LYS A 64 -8.84 1.09 -1.81
CA LYS A 64 -9.60 2.23 -1.27
C LYS A 64 -11.12 2.00 -1.31
N ARG A 65 -11.61 1.29 -2.33
CA ARG A 65 -13.02 0.95 -2.47
C ARG A 65 -13.47 0.04 -1.33
N ASN A 66 -12.75 -1.05 -1.06
CA ASN A 66 -13.10 -1.98 0.02
C ASN A 66 -13.10 -1.27 1.39
N GLY A 67 -12.15 -0.36 1.62
CA GLY A 67 -12.13 0.47 2.83
C GLY A 67 -13.33 1.40 2.95
N LEU A 68 -13.74 2.04 1.84
CA LEU A 68 -14.90 2.92 1.79
C LEU A 68 -16.22 2.16 1.98
N GLU A 69 -16.36 0.99 1.34
CA GLU A 69 -17.49 0.08 1.53
C GLU A 69 -17.63 -0.33 3.01
N HIS A 70 -16.52 -0.67 3.67
CA HIS A 70 -16.53 -1.00 5.09
C HIS A 70 -16.97 0.18 5.96
N LEU A 71 -16.51 1.40 5.68
CA LEU A 71 -16.96 2.60 6.40
C LEU A 71 -18.47 2.84 6.21
N CYS A 72 -18.97 2.71 4.98
CA CYS A 72 -20.40 2.82 4.68
C CYS A 72 -21.23 1.84 5.53
N GLU A 73 -20.81 0.57 5.60
CA GLU A 73 -21.47 -0.45 6.41
C GLU A 73 -21.46 -0.10 7.91
N GLN A 74 -20.30 0.31 8.45
CA GLN A 74 -20.17 0.64 9.87
C GLN A 74 -21.04 1.82 10.30
N TYR A 75 -21.22 2.81 9.42
CA TYR A 75 -21.97 4.04 9.73
C TYR A 75 -23.41 4.05 9.15
N GLY A 76 -23.83 2.99 8.47
CA GLY A 76 -25.15 2.92 7.84
C GLY A 76 -25.35 3.93 6.70
N ILE A 77 -24.27 4.34 6.03
CA ILE A 77 -24.27 5.29 4.91
C ILE A 77 -24.39 4.51 3.60
N ARG A 78 -25.28 4.92 2.71
CA ARG A 78 -25.42 4.29 1.39
C ARG A 78 -24.33 4.81 0.46
N ALA A 79 -23.84 3.98 -0.45
CA ALA A 79 -22.80 4.37 -1.41
C ALA A 79 -23.19 5.60 -2.26
N GLU A 80 -24.49 5.78 -2.54
CA GLU A 80 -25.02 6.97 -3.24
C GLU A 80 -24.92 8.29 -2.45
N GLU A 81 -24.72 8.21 -1.13
CA GLU A 81 -24.54 9.37 -0.24
C GLU A 81 -23.06 9.78 -0.13
N VAL A 82 -22.16 9.05 -0.80
CA VAL A 82 -20.71 9.22 -0.69
C VAL A 82 -20.13 9.90 -1.93
N LEU A 83 -19.34 10.94 -1.69
CA LEU A 83 -18.54 11.61 -2.71
C LEU A 83 -17.05 11.30 -2.47
N SER A 84 -16.35 10.84 -3.51
CA SER A 84 -14.92 10.55 -3.46
C SER A 84 -14.13 11.36 -4.49
N PHE A 85 -12.91 11.77 -4.15
CA PHE A 85 -11.96 12.44 -5.03
C PHE A 85 -10.69 11.58 -5.18
N GLY A 86 -10.01 11.64 -6.32
CA GLY A 86 -8.83 10.82 -6.63
C GLY A 86 -7.79 11.57 -7.44
#